data_AF-A0A8S3X5S2-F1
#
_entry.id   AF-A0A8S3X5S2-F1
#
_cell.length_a   1.000
_cell.length_b   1.000
_cell.length_c   1.000
_cell.angle_alpha   90.00
_cell.angle_beta   90.00
_cell.angle_gamma   90.00
#
_symmetry.space_group_name_H-M   'P 1'
#
loop_
_entity.id
_entity.type
_entity.pdbx_description
1 polymer ?
#
loop_
_entity_poly.entity_id
_entity_poly.type
_entity_poly.pdbx_seq_one_letter_code
_entity_poly.pdbx_strand_id
1 'polypeptide(L)'
;MFAARPCSRQAECAGITSSSCVRTHYDSVTRCLCGDNSPPLNGQCEAQSKVLYHVCSNSDECNDGLICGSPNITSNAPSHLRVLSPQDKICLCDAESGYREREFTCSDADILKTSIVAIVIVTSLRKILIY
;
A
#
# COMPACT_ATOMS: atom_id res chain seq x y z
N MET A 1 -10.76 -15.80 18.46
CA MET A 1 -10.03 -15.28 17.28
C MET A 1 -10.67 -15.90 16.06
N PHE A 2 -11.47 -15.15 15.29
CA PHE A 2 -12.04 -15.68 14.05
C PHE A 2 -10.91 -15.81 13.03
N ALA A 3 -10.59 -17.04 12.64
CA ALA A 3 -9.53 -17.29 11.68
C ALA A 3 -10.05 -16.98 10.27
N ALA A 4 -9.40 -16.05 9.57
CA ALA A 4 -9.69 -15.80 8.17
C ALA A 4 -9.35 -17.02 7.30
N ARG A 5 -10.16 -17.25 6.26
CA ARG A 5 -10.01 -18.38 5.34
C ARG A 5 -8.70 -18.24 4.55
N PRO A 6 -7.84 -19.27 4.48
CA PRO A 6 -6.66 -19.26 3.62
C PRO A 6 -7.07 -19.22 2.15
N CYS A 7 -6.24 -18.61 1.31
CA CYS A 7 -6.49 -18.49 -0.11
C CYS A 7 -5.18 -18.59 -0.91
N SER A 8 -5.25 -19.17 -2.10
CA SER A 8 -4.12 -19.22 -3.06
C SER A 8 -4.28 -18.25 -4.22
N ARG A 9 -5.48 -17.68 -4.38
CA ARG A 9 -5.85 -16.82 -5.51
C ARG A 9 -7.01 -15.92 -5.12
N GLN A 10 -7.08 -14.72 -5.70
CA GLN A 10 -8.14 -13.74 -5.42
C GLN A 10 -9.56 -14.31 -5.60
N ALA A 11 -9.77 -15.17 -6.61
CA ALA A 11 -11.06 -15.80 -6.88
C ALA A 11 -11.61 -16.62 -5.70
N GLU A 12 -10.75 -17.13 -4.81
CA GLU A 12 -11.18 -17.85 -3.60
C GLU A 12 -11.81 -16.93 -2.56
N CYS A 13 -11.64 -15.60 -2.66
CA CYS A 13 -12.26 -14.63 -1.76
C CYS A 13 -13.56 -14.02 -2.32
N ALA A 14 -13.97 -14.38 -3.54
CA ALA A 14 -15.16 -13.83 -4.20
C ALA A 14 -16.49 -14.03 -3.45
N GLY A 15 -16.56 -15.00 -2.53
CA GLY A 15 -17.73 -15.24 -1.68
C GLY A 15 -17.83 -14.33 -0.44
N ILE A 16 -16.85 -13.45 -0.22
CA ILE A 16 -16.80 -12.53 0.92
C ILE A 16 -16.64 -11.12 0.34
N THR A 17 -17.72 -10.35 0.40
CA THR A 17 -17.78 -9.01 -0.18
C THR A 17 -16.71 -8.10 0.42
N SER A 18 -16.03 -7.33 -0.43
CA SER A 18 -14.96 -6.40 -0.06
C SER A 18 -13.71 -7.04 0.58
N SER A 19 -13.53 -8.34 0.46
CA SER A 19 -12.30 -9.02 0.89
C SER A 19 -11.30 -9.25 -0.24
N SER A 20 -10.03 -9.36 0.12
CA SER A 20 -8.94 -9.66 -0.81
C SER A 20 -8.09 -10.81 -0.29
N CYS A 21 -7.50 -11.58 -1.20
CA CYS A 21 -6.50 -12.57 -0.88
C CYS A 21 -5.15 -11.87 -0.69
N VAL A 22 -4.77 -11.63 0.56
CA VAL A 22 -3.56 -10.85 0.89
C VAL A 22 -2.71 -11.56 1.93
N ARG A 23 -1.43 -11.17 1.99
CA ARG A 23 -0.48 -11.59 3.02
C ARG A 23 -0.12 -10.40 3.90
N THR A 24 -0.14 -10.58 5.21
CA THR A 24 0.29 -9.55 6.16
C THR A 24 1.75 -9.76 6.57
N HIS A 25 2.37 -8.77 7.22
CA HIS A 25 3.76 -8.88 7.65
C HIS A 25 3.97 -9.94 8.75
N TYR A 26 2.95 -10.17 9.59
CA TYR A 26 2.99 -11.14 10.69
C TYR A 26 2.57 -12.56 10.30
N ASP A 27 2.07 -12.75 9.07
CA ASP A 27 1.51 -14.01 8.61
C ASP A 27 2.17 -14.46 7.30
N SER A 28 2.72 -15.66 7.27
CA SER A 28 3.34 -16.20 6.06
C SER A 28 2.30 -16.73 5.06
N VAL A 29 1.06 -16.91 5.49
CA VAL A 29 -0.01 -17.50 4.68
C VAL A 29 -0.97 -16.41 4.20
N THR A 30 -1.31 -16.47 2.92
CA THR A 30 -2.33 -15.60 2.32
C THR A 30 -3.72 -16.00 2.77
N ARG A 31 -4.53 -15.02 3.17
CA ARG A 31 -5.90 -15.22 3.68
C ARG A 31 -6.84 -14.19 3.06
N CYS A 32 -8.12 -14.54 3.00
CA CYS A 32 -9.18 -13.61 2.64
C CYS A 32 -9.41 -12.65 3.80
N LEU A 33 -8.88 -11.43 3.69
CA LEU A 33 -8.97 -10.39 4.70
C LEU A 33 -9.75 -9.19 4.17
N CYS A 34 -10.33 -8.42 5.09
CA CYS A 34 -10.98 -7.17 4.79
C CYS A 34 -9.96 -6.05 4.51
N GLY A 35 -10.42 -4.92 4.00
CA GLY A 35 -9.57 -3.79 3.60
C GLY A 35 -8.62 -3.27 4.68
N ASP A 36 -8.87 -3.55 5.96
CA ASP A 36 -8.04 -3.19 7.11
C ASP A 36 -7.14 -4.35 7.62
N ASN A 37 -7.03 -5.44 6.85
CA ASN A 37 -6.40 -6.71 7.23
C ASN A 37 -7.09 -7.47 8.39
N SER A 38 -8.30 -7.09 8.77
CA SER A 38 -9.09 -7.85 9.75
C SER A 38 -9.75 -9.08 9.10
N PRO A 39 -10.02 -10.15 9.87
CA PRO A 39 -10.83 -11.26 9.40
C PRO A 39 -12.29 -10.82 9.20
N PRO A 40 -12.98 -11.29 8.14
CA PRO A 40 -14.38 -10.97 7.91
C PRO A 40 -15.27 -11.49 9.04
N LEU A 41 -16.24 -10.67 9.46
CA LEU A 41 -17.22 -11.01 10.47
C LEU A 41 -18.47 -11.56 9.78
N ASN A 42 -18.82 -12.82 10.04
CA ASN A 42 -19.96 -13.50 9.40
C ASN A 42 -19.94 -13.45 7.86
N GLY A 43 -18.75 -13.49 7.27
CA GLY A 43 -18.56 -13.43 5.81
C GLY A 43 -18.72 -12.04 5.20
N GLN A 44 -18.70 -10.99 6.01
CA GLN A 44 -18.77 -9.60 5.56
C GLN A 44 -17.60 -8.77 6.12
N CYS A 45 -17.24 -7.73 5.37
CA CYS A 45 -16.23 -6.75 5.76
C CYS A 45 -16.90 -5.42 6.07
N GLU A 46 -16.56 -4.84 7.23
CA GLU A 46 -17.05 -3.51 7.64
C GLU A 46 -16.11 -2.37 7.20
N ALA A 47 -14.85 -2.70 6.91
CA ALA A 47 -13.84 -1.73 6.47
C ALA A 47 -14.27 -1.06 5.16
N GLN A 48 -14.37 0.27 5.21
CA GLN A 48 -14.75 1.10 4.05
C GLN A 48 -13.55 1.40 3.15
N SER A 49 -12.37 1.58 3.75
CA SER A 49 -11.11 1.81 3.03
C SER A 49 -10.24 0.56 3.01
N LYS A 50 -9.39 0.48 1.99
CA LYS A 50 -8.52 -0.64 1.69
C LYS A 50 -7.06 -0.22 1.80
N VAL A 51 -6.28 -0.99 2.55
CA VAL A 51 -4.84 -0.79 2.70
C VAL A 51 -4.07 -1.44 1.53
N LEU A 52 -2.75 -1.33 1.55
CA LEU A 52 -1.85 -1.89 0.54
C LEU A 52 -2.19 -3.34 0.20
N TYR A 53 -2.12 -3.66 -1.10
CA TYR A 53 -2.35 -4.98 -1.72
C TYR A 53 -3.79 -5.47 -1.84
N HIS A 54 -4.76 -4.77 -1.27
CA HIS A 54 -6.17 -5.12 -1.43
C HIS A 54 -6.68 -4.77 -2.82
N VAL A 55 -7.58 -5.60 -3.36
CA VAL A 55 -8.20 -5.39 -4.67
C VAL A 55 -9.14 -4.20 -4.61
N CYS A 56 -9.04 -3.32 -5.60
CA CYS A 56 -9.79 -2.08 -5.73
C CYS A 56 -10.36 -1.95 -7.14
N SER A 57 -11.43 -1.17 -7.28
CA SER A 57 -11.90 -0.71 -8.60
C SER A 57 -11.42 0.71 -8.86
N ASN A 58 -11.49 1.55 -7.82
CA ASN A 58 -11.19 2.98 -7.85
C ASN A 58 -10.22 3.36 -6.74
N SER A 59 -9.49 4.47 -6.93
CA SER A 59 -8.56 4.99 -5.91
C SER A 59 -9.27 5.48 -4.63
N ASP A 60 -10.54 5.88 -4.72
CA ASP A 60 -11.34 6.30 -3.56
C ASP A 60 -11.60 5.17 -2.55
N GLU A 61 -11.42 3.91 -2.96
CA GLU A 61 -11.51 2.76 -2.07
C GLU A 61 -10.21 2.53 -1.29
N CYS A 62 -9.10 3.10 -1.75
CA CYS A 62 -7.80 2.93 -1.13
C CYS A 62 -7.59 4.00 -0.04
N ASN A 63 -6.85 3.64 1.00
CA ASN A 63 -6.50 4.58 2.08
C ASN A 63 -5.55 5.69 1.58
N ASP A 64 -5.35 6.74 2.37
CA ASP A 64 -4.51 7.88 2.01
C ASP A 64 -3.08 7.45 1.62
N GLY A 65 -2.54 8.06 0.57
CA GLY A 65 -1.21 7.72 0.03
C GLY A 65 -1.16 6.45 -0.83
N LEU A 66 -2.33 5.84 -1.12
CA LEU A 66 -2.48 4.72 -2.03
C LEU A 66 -3.26 5.12 -3.29
N ILE A 67 -2.96 4.46 -4.40
CA ILE A 67 -3.67 4.58 -5.67
C ILE A 67 -4.07 3.20 -6.18
N CYS A 68 -5.23 3.10 -6.84
CA CYS A 68 -5.68 1.85 -7.42
C CYS A 68 -5.00 1.59 -8.78
N GLY A 69 -4.13 0.58 -8.84
CA GLY A 69 -3.30 0.32 -10.01
C GLY A 69 -3.04 -1.16 -10.27
N SER A 70 -2.53 -1.46 -11.46
CA SER A 70 -2.15 -2.83 -11.80
C SER A 70 -0.80 -3.18 -11.15
N PRO A 71 -0.72 -4.30 -10.39
CA PRO A 71 0.53 -4.74 -9.82
C PRO A 71 1.50 -5.21 -10.89
N ASN A 72 2.80 -4.93 -10.69
CA ASN A 72 3.84 -5.38 -11.60
C ASN A 72 4.25 -6.84 -11.29
N ILE A 73 3.42 -7.79 -11.73
CA ILE A 73 3.61 -9.23 -11.48
C ILE A 73 4.57 -9.81 -12.54
N THR A 74 5.88 -9.64 -12.34
CA THR A 74 6.92 -10.33 -13.12
C THR A 74 7.32 -11.66 -12.47
N SER A 75 8.17 -12.46 -13.13
CA SER A 75 8.69 -13.72 -12.56
C SER A 75 9.43 -13.54 -11.22
N ASN A 76 9.92 -12.34 -10.91
CA ASN A 76 10.57 -12.00 -9.63
C ASN A 76 9.60 -11.32 -8.63
N ALA A 77 8.29 -11.32 -8.92
CA ALA A 77 7.32 -10.75 -8.01
C ALA A 77 7.34 -11.48 -6.65
N PRO A 78 7.17 -10.73 -5.56
CA PRO A 78 6.98 -11.29 -4.23
C PRO A 78 5.89 -12.36 -4.20
N SER A 79 6.07 -13.39 -3.36
CA SER A 79 5.11 -14.49 -3.23
C SER A 79 3.68 -14.03 -2.93
N HIS A 80 3.53 -12.94 -2.18
CA HIS A 80 2.23 -12.39 -1.81
C HIS A 80 1.49 -11.71 -2.97
N LEU A 81 2.16 -11.35 -4.06
CA LEU A 81 1.51 -10.81 -5.27
C LEU A 81 1.12 -11.91 -6.27
N ARG A 82 1.59 -13.16 -6.09
CA ARG A 82 1.29 -14.27 -7.02
C ARG A 82 -0.14 -14.79 -6.93
N VAL A 83 -0.87 -14.39 -5.90
CA VAL A 83 -2.31 -14.71 -5.73
C VAL A 83 -3.21 -13.83 -6.61
N LEU A 84 -2.65 -12.77 -7.18
CA LEU A 84 -3.33 -11.81 -8.03
C LEU A 84 -3.12 -12.16 -9.51
N SER A 85 -4.12 -11.85 -10.32
CA SER A 85 -4.06 -11.93 -11.77
C SER A 85 -3.54 -10.61 -12.33
N PRO A 86 -2.93 -10.59 -13.54
CA PRO A 86 -2.50 -9.34 -14.18
C PRO A 86 -3.62 -8.33 -14.46
N GLN A 87 -4.88 -8.80 -14.43
CA GLN A 87 -6.08 -7.99 -14.62
C GLN A 87 -6.58 -7.38 -13.31
N ASP A 88 -6.14 -7.90 -12.16
CA ASP A 88 -6.57 -7.41 -10.86
C ASP A 88 -5.87 -6.07 -10.60
N LYS A 89 -6.65 -5.05 -10.22
CA LYS A 89 -6.11 -3.80 -9.70
C LYS A 89 -6.08 -3.86 -8.19
N ILE A 90 -5.01 -3.36 -7.59
CA ILE A 90 -4.83 -3.32 -6.15
C ILE A 90 -4.42 -1.94 -5.68
N CYS A 91 -4.64 -1.67 -4.40
CA CYS A 91 -4.12 -0.47 -3.76
C CYS A 91 -2.60 -0.59 -3.67
N LEU A 92 -1.90 0.33 -4.33
CA LEU A 92 -0.45 0.46 -4.40
C LEU A 92 -0.05 1.82 -3.83
N CYS A 93 1.16 1.95 -3.28
CA CYS A 93 1.64 3.27 -2.85
C CYS A 93 1.68 4.24 -4.03
N ASP A 94 1.18 5.46 -3.83
CA ASP A 94 1.24 6.51 -4.82
C ASP A 94 2.68 7.05 -4.96
N ALA A 95 3.44 6.41 -5.84
CA ALA A 95 4.82 6.77 -6.13
C ALA A 95 4.94 8.14 -6.81
N GLU A 96 3.90 8.63 -7.48
CA GLU A 96 3.90 9.95 -8.14
C GLU A 96 3.83 11.07 -7.08
N SER A 97 3.04 10.85 -6.03
CA SER A 97 2.99 11.72 -4.85
C SER A 97 4.16 11.50 -3.88
N GLY A 98 5.07 10.57 -4.18
CA GLY A 98 6.29 10.32 -3.41
C GLY A 98 6.16 9.24 -2.31
N TYR A 99 5.01 8.56 -2.22
CA TYR A 99 4.83 7.45 -1.29
C TYR A 99 5.58 6.21 -1.79
N ARG A 100 6.28 5.54 -0.89
CA ARG A 100 7.02 4.31 -1.20
C ARG A 100 6.65 3.21 -0.25
N GLU A 101 6.67 1.98 -0.74
CA GLU A 101 6.43 0.85 0.14
C GLU A 101 7.61 0.62 1.08
N ARG A 102 7.32 0.48 2.38
CA ARG A 102 8.22 -0.06 3.40
C ARG A 102 7.42 -0.96 4.35
N GLU A 103 7.92 -2.17 4.56
CA GLU A 103 7.38 -3.11 5.56
C GLU A 103 5.86 -3.36 5.45
N PHE A 104 5.34 -3.56 4.23
CA PHE A 104 3.89 -3.78 3.97
C PHE A 104 3.01 -2.55 4.27
N THR A 105 3.60 -1.37 4.35
CA THR A 105 2.92 -0.08 4.50
C THR A 105 3.48 0.92 3.50
N CYS A 106 2.74 1.99 3.20
CA CYS A 106 3.29 3.11 2.44
C CYS A 106 3.92 4.10 3.40
N SER A 107 5.22 4.35 3.26
CA SER A 107 5.87 5.44 3.95
C SER A 107 5.30 6.76 3.45
N ASP A 108 5.06 7.70 4.35
CA ASP A 108 4.77 9.09 4.00
C ASP A 108 5.76 9.61 2.96
N ALA A 109 5.29 10.49 2.09
CA ALA A 109 6.15 11.21 1.17
C ALA A 109 7.26 11.89 1.98
N ASP A 110 8.48 11.37 1.90
CA ASP A 110 9.69 12.08 2.29
C ASP A 110 9.75 13.30 1.37
N ILE A 111 9.10 14.40 1.77
CA ILE A 111 9.27 15.71 1.15
C ILE A 111 10.75 15.98 1.32
N LEU A 112 11.49 15.77 0.23
CA LEU A 112 12.91 16.00 0.13
C LEU A 112 13.16 17.37 0.75
N LYS A 113 13.81 17.37 1.93
CA LYS A 113 14.32 18.57 2.62
C LYS A 113 15.42 19.17 1.75
N THR A 114 15.03 19.71 0.60
CA THR A 114 15.91 20.43 -0.29
C THR A 114 16.08 21.82 0.32
N SER A 115 17.28 22.07 0.83
CA SER A 115 17.90 23.39 0.98
C SER A 115 17.34 24.36 2.03
N ILE A 116 17.52 24.05 3.33
CA ILE A 116 17.68 25.11 4.35
C ILE A 116 19.18 25.43 4.57
N VAL A 117 20.08 24.47 4.36
CA VAL A 117 21.53 24.68 4.57
C VAL A 117 22.13 25.66 3.55
N ALA A 118 21.62 25.68 2.31
CA ALA A 118 22.10 26.61 1.27
C ALA A 118 21.73 28.08 1.56
N ILE A 119 20.62 28.34 2.26
CA ILE A 119 20.18 29.71 2.58
C ILE A 119 21.09 30.35 3.64
N VAL A 120 21.56 29.57 4.62
CA VAL A 120 22.44 30.09 5.69
C VAL A 120 23.81 30.48 5.14
N ILE A 121 24.37 29.74 4.19
CA ILE A 121 25.71 30.02 3.63
C ILE A 121 25.71 31.28 2.74
N VAL A 122 24.65 31.51 1.94
CA VAL A 122 24.58 32.71 1.08
C VAL A 122 24.40 33.99 1.90
N THR A 123 23.67 33.95 3.02
CA THR A 123 23.50 35.13 3.88
C THR A 123 24.77 35.49 4.67
N SER A 124 25.60 34.50 5.01
CA SER A 124 26.86 34.73 5.72
C SER A 124 27.99 35.21 4.79
N LEU A 125 28.03 34.77 3.53
CA LEU A 125 28.98 35.30 2.54
C LEU A 125 28.70 36.78 2.18
N ARG A 126 27.42 37.19 2.10
CA ARG A 126 27.10 38.61 1.84
C ARG A 126 27.52 39.55 2.97
N LYS A 127 27.57 39.08 4.22
CA LYS A 127 28.05 39.91 5.35
C LYS A 127 29.57 40.07 5.39
N ILE A 128 30.33 39.14 4.82
CA ILE A 128 31.81 39.19 4.82
C ILE A 128 32.34 40.08 3.67
N LEU A 129 31.59 40.24 2.57
CA LEU A 129 32.00 41.05 1.41
C LEU A 129 31.64 42.54 1.52
N ILE A 130 30.99 42.95 2.62
CA ILE A 130 30.53 44.34 2.87
C ILE A 130 31.25 44.95 4.10
N TYR A 131 32.23 44.26 4.71
CA TYR A 131 33.11 44.81 5.74
C TYR A 131 34.53 44.99 5.22
#